data_AF-A0A4S4BPL0-F1
#
_entry.id   AF-A0A4S4BPL0-F1
#
_cell.length_a   1.000
_cell.length_b   1.000
_cell.length_c   1.000
_cell.angle_alpha   90.00
_cell.angle_beta   90.00
_cell.angle_gamma   90.00
#
_symmetry.space_group_name_H-M   'P 1'
#
loop_
_entity.id
_entity.type
_entity.pdbx_description
1 polymer ?
#
loop_
_entity_poly.entity_id
_entity_poly.type
_entity_poly.pdbx_seq_one_letter_code
_entity_poly.pdbx_strand_id
1 'polypeptide(L)' 'MDNKRAMKRIIGTVIVEKGKCFIKMENGNLVELKDEDFIEVRNGNEFHRIKFEVLINTKSGEGNPAFSGMDCQAKITR' A
#
# COMPACT_ATOMS: atom_id res chain seq x y z
N MET A 1 5.66 0.38 31.20
CA MET A 1 5.34 1.55 30.36
C MET A 1 5.26 1.06 28.93
N ASP A 2 4.06 0.61 28.55
CA ASP A 2 3.74 0.12 27.22
C ASP A 2 3.72 1.29 26.25
N ASN A 3 4.86 1.57 25.63
CA ASN A 3 4.97 2.57 24.57
C ASN A 3 4.31 1.98 23.31
N LYS A 4 2.97 1.95 23.31
CA LYS A 4 2.15 1.49 22.19
C LYS A 4 2.32 2.53 21.08
N ARG A 5 3.36 2.38 20.25
CA ARG A 5 3.54 3.17 19.02
C ARG A 5 2.17 3.22 18.33
N ALA A 6 1.62 4.42 18.19
CA ALA A 6 0.32 4.60 17.58
C ALA A 6 0.43 4.18 16.10
N MET A 7 0.01 2.95 15.79
CA MET A 7 -0.06 2.48 14.41
C MET A 7 -1.08 3.32 13.66
N LYS A 8 -0.62 4.14 12.71
CA LYS A 8 -1.53 4.93 11.88
C LYS A 8 -2.05 4.03 10.76
N ARG A 9 -3.36 3.78 10.76
CA ARG A 9 -4.04 3.15 9.63
C ARG A 9 -4.31 4.21 8.56
N ILE A 10 -3.95 3.90 7.32
CA ILE A 10 -4.16 4.75 6.15
C ILE A 10 -4.97 3.94 5.14
N ILE A 11 -5.92 4.60 4.49
CA ILE A 11 -6.76 4.04 3.45
C ILE A 11 -6.63 4.94 2.22
N GLY A 12 -6.52 4.35 1.05
CA GLY A 12 -6.44 5.09 -0.21
C GLY A 12 -6.12 4.18 -1.38
N THR A 13 -5.65 4.78 -2.46
CA THR A 13 -5.35 4.05 -3.70
C THR A 13 -3.84 3.84 -3.84
N VAL A 14 -3.43 2.65 -4.25
CA VAL A 14 -2.03 2.33 -4.54
C VAL A 14 -1.56 3.08 -5.79
N ILE A 15 -0.38 3.70 -5.70
CA ILE A 15 0.34 4.28 -6.83
C ILE A 15 1.74 3.70 -6.83
N VAL A 16 2.12 3.03 -7.92
CA VAL A 16 3.48 2.49 -8.09
C VAL A 16 4.17 3.24 -9.21
N GLU A 17 5.26 3.92 -8.89
CA GLU A 17 6.05 4.67 -9.86
C GLU A 17 7.55 4.54 -9.55
N LYS A 18 8.36 4.29 -10.60
CA LYS A 18 9.83 4.25 -10.53
C LYS A 18 10.39 3.38 -9.38
N GLY A 19 9.76 2.22 -9.13
CA GLY A 19 10.18 1.28 -8.08
C GLY A 19 9.78 1.68 -6.66
N LYS A 20 8.97 2.73 -6.50
CA LYS A 20 8.39 3.16 -5.24
C LYS A 20 6.88 2.90 -5.22
N CYS A 21 6.33 2.71 -4.03
CA CYS A 21 4.90 2.60 -3.82
C CYS A 21 4.40 3.67 -2.85
N PHE A 22 3.26 4.27 -3.18
CA PHE A 22 2.56 5.26 -2.39
C PHE A 22 1.10 4.87 -2.21
N ILE A 23 0.49 5.33 -1.12
CA ILE A 23 -0.97 5.38 -0.98
C ILE A 23 -1.41 6.82 -1.19
N LYS A 24 -2.26 7.05 -2.19
CA LYS A 24 -2.97 8.31 -2.39
C LYS A 24 -4.25 8.29 -1.56
N MET A 25 -4.27 9.09 -0.51
CA MET A 25 -5.45 9.29 0.34
C MET A 25 -6.50 10.15 -0.38
N GLU A 26 -7.74 10.11 0.10
CA GLU A 26 -8.87 10.88 -0.45
C GLU A 26 -8.60 12.40 -0.48
N ASN A 27 -7.88 12.92 0.53
CA ASN A 27 -7.47 14.32 0.59
C ASN A 27 -6.32 14.68 -0.38
N GLY A 28 -5.89 13.76 -1.24
CA GLY A 28 -4.81 13.95 -2.19
C GLY A 28 -3.40 13.72 -1.64
N ASN A 29 -3.24 13.50 -0.33
CA ASN A 29 -1.92 13.24 0.26
C ASN A 29 -1.37 11.89 -0.20
N LEU A 30 -0.08 11.89 -0.54
CA LEU A 30 0.67 10.68 -0.86
C LEU A 30 1.48 10.23 0.34
N VAL A 31 1.35 8.97 0.72
CA VAL A 31 2.15 8.36 1.77
C VAL A 31 2.98 7.24 1.19
N GLU A 32 4.30 7.37 1.25
CA GLU A 32 5.24 6.34 0.77
C GLU A 32 5.18 5.11 1.70
N LEU A 33 4.95 3.96 1.10
CA LEU A 33 5.00 2.65 1.76
C LEU A 33 6.43 2.11 1.82
N LYS A 34 6.70 1.30 2.84
CA LYS A 34 7.98 0.64 3.10
C LYS A 34 7.76 -0.86 3.31
N ASP A 35 8.86 -1.60 3.31
CA ASP A 35 8.86 -3.05 3.49
C ASP A 35 8.29 -3.50 4.85
N GLU A 36 8.50 -2.69 5.89
CA GLU A 36 8.00 -2.95 7.25
C GLU A 36 6.50 -2.67 7.43
N ASP A 37 5.86 -1.99 6.47
CA ASP A 37 4.46 -1.62 6.59
C ASP A 37 3.54 -2.84 6.38
N PHE A 38 2.44 -2.88 7.13
CA PHE A 38 1.40 -3.89 6.91
C PHE A 38 0.48 -3.39 5.81
N ILE A 39 0.53 -4.01 4.63
CA ILE A 39 -0.20 -3.57 3.44
C ILE A 39 -1.25 -4.61 3.07
N GLU A 40 -2.47 -4.14 2.81
CA GLU A 40 -3.58 -4.97 2.31
C GLU A 40 -4.21 -4.27 1.11
N VAL A 41 -4.40 -5.01 0.02
CA VAL A 41 -5.01 -4.52 -1.23
C VAL A 41 -6.37 -5.18 -1.40
N ARG A 42 -7.35 -4.41 -1.84
CA ARG A 42 -8.71 -4.90 -2.07
C ARG A 42 -8.77 -5.71 -3.35
N ASN A 43 -9.27 -6.94 -3.28
CA ASN A 43 -9.61 -7.75 -4.44
C ASN A 43 -11.08 -8.16 -4.33
N GLY A 44 -11.95 -7.56 -5.16
CA GLY A 44 -13.39 -7.71 -5.02
C GLY A 44 -13.90 -7.14 -3.68
N ASN A 45 -14.46 -8.01 -2.83
CA ASN A 45 -15.05 -7.64 -1.54
C ASN A 45 -14.11 -7.83 -0.34
N GLU A 46 -12.91 -8.37 -0.56
CA GLU A 46 -11.99 -8.72 0.53
C GLU A 46 -10.66 -7.95 0.41
N PHE A 47 -10.03 -7.72 1.56
CA PHE A 47 -8.69 -7.18 1.63
C PHE A 47 -7.70 -8.32 1.82
N HIS A 48 -6.70 -8.39 0.93
CA HIS A 48 -5.67 -9.41 0.99
C HIS A 48 -4.35 -8.77 1.37
N ARG A 49 -3.69 -9.35 2.37
CA ARG A 49 -2.35 -8.92 2.77
C ARG A 49 -1.34 -9.20 1.66
N ILE A 50 -0.58 -8.17 1.31
CA ILE A 50 0.47 -8.23 0.28
C ILE A 50 1.77 -7.69 0.86
N LYS A 51 2.88 -8.33 0.50
CA LYS A 51 4.21 -7.81 0.84
C LYS A 51 4.58 -6.63 -0.07
N PHE A 52 5.33 -5.67 0.46
CA PHE A 52 5.81 -4.54 -0.32
C PHE A 52 6.54 -4.96 -1.60
N GLU A 53 7.42 -5.98 -1.52
CA GLU A 53 8.15 -6.53 -2.68
C GLU A 53 7.22 -6.98 -3.81
N VAL A 54 6.10 -7.62 -3.47
CA VAL A 54 5.13 -8.13 -4.44
C VAL A 54 4.42 -6.95 -5.11
N LEU A 55 4.14 -5.91 -4.33
CA LEU A 55 3.43 -4.72 -4.78
C LEU A 55 4.21 -3.93 -5.85
N ILE A 56 5.54 -3.81 -5.69
CA ILE A 56 6.40 -3.09 -6.64
C ILE A 56 6.90 -3.94 -7.82
N ASN A 57 7.01 -5.26 -7.65
CA ASN A 57 7.59 -6.14 -8.67
C ASN A 57 6.55 -6.83 -9.55
N THR A 58 5.31 -6.98 -9.08
CA THR A 58 4.26 -7.62 -9.88
C THR A 58 3.76 -6.68 -10.96
N LYS A 59 3.85 -7.15 -12.21
CA LYS A 59 3.39 -6.42 -13.38
C LYS A 59 2.25 -7.18 -14.06
N SER A 60 1.30 -6.44 -14.62
CA SER A 60 0.29 -6.97 -15.53
C SER A 60 0.93 -7.46 -16.82
N GLY A 61 0.17 -8.18 -17.65
CA GLY A 61 0.65 -8.68 -18.95
C GLY A 61 1.21 -7.59 -19.88
N GLU A 62 0.77 -6.34 -19.71
CA GLU A 62 1.26 -5.17 -20.45
C GLU A 62 2.52 -4.52 -19.86
N GLY A 63 3.08 -5.06 -18.75
CA GLY A 63 4.27 -4.54 -18.09
C GLY A 63 4.01 -3.41 -17.08
N ASN A 64 2.76 -2.98 -16.92
CA ASN A 64 2.33 -1.98 -15.94
C ASN A 64 2.29 -2.57 -14.52
N PRO A 65 2.51 -1.79 -13.45
CA PRO A 65 2.41 -2.30 -12.08
C PRO A 65 1.00 -2.83 -11.78
N ALA A 66 0.89 -4.11 -11.41
CA ALA A 66 -0.39 -4.81 -11.35
C ALA A 66 -1.36 -4.27 -10.29
N PHE A 67 -0.81 -3.73 -9.20
CA PHE A 67 -1.60 -3.22 -8.07
C PHE A 67 -1.86 -1.71 -8.14
N SER A 68 -1.30 -1.00 -9.13
CA SER A 68 -1.52 0.44 -9.26
C SER A 68 -2.98 0.73 -9.59
N GLY A 69 -3.59 1.67 -8.86
CA GLY A 69 -5.00 2.01 -8.98
C GLY A 69 -5.94 1.19 -8.09
N MET A 70 -5.45 0.21 -7.34
CA MET A 70 -6.29 -0.59 -6.45
C MET A 70 -6.51 0.09 -5.09
N ASP A 71 -7.71 -0.10 -4.51
CA ASP A 71 -7.98 0.29 -3.13
C ASP A 71 -7.09 -0.48 -2.16
N CYS A 72 -6.56 0.21 -1.17
CA CYS A 72 -5.59 -0.31 -0.23
C CYS A 72 -5.77 0.29 1.15
N GLN A 73 -5.41 -0.50 2.15
CA GLN A 73 -5.19 -0.04 3.51
C GLN A 73 -3.80 -0.46 3.97
N ALA A 74 -3.14 0.42 4.70
CA ALA A 74 -1.87 0.10 5.34
C ALA A 74 -1.86 0.52 6.81
N LYS A 75 -1.16 -0.24 7.65
CA LYS A 75 -0.77 0.21 8.99
C LYS A 75 0.70 0.54 8.98
N ILE A 76 0.98 1.80 9.29
CA ILE A 76 2.34 2.34 9.29
C ILE A 76 2.82 2.43 10.73
N THR A 77 4.03 1.92 10.96
CA THR A 77 4.69 1.81 12.28
C THR A 77 5.86 2.78 12.41
N ARG A 78 5.64 4.07 12.12
CA ARG A 78 6.67 5.11 12.26
C ARG A 78 6.14 6.34 12.97
#